data_AF-A0A3D5UVU7-F1
#
_entry.id   AF-A0A3D5UVU7-F1
#
_cell.length_a   1.000
_cell.length_b   1.000
_cell.length_c   1.000
_cell.angle_alpha   90.00
_cell.angle_beta   90.00
_cell.angle_gamma   90.00
#
_symmetry.space_group_name_H-M   'P 1'
#
loop_
_entity.id
_entity.type
_entity.pdbx_description
1 polymer ?
#
loop_
_entity_poly.entity_id
_entity_poly.type
_entity_poly.pdbx_seq_one_letter_code
_entity_poly.pdbx_strand_id
1 'polypeptide(L)'
;VRVVGPPTLMPTGVERLGVEVFHDMKKGLEGVDIVMMLRLQLERMAGSYVPSQREYFHFYGLDYSKLAHAKPDALVMHPGPMNRGV
;
A
#
# COMPACT_ATOMS: atom_id res chain seq x y z
N VAL A 1 -2.25 12.14 -6.68
CA VAL A 1 -1.87 11.26 -5.55
C VAL A 1 -2.47 9.90 -5.83
N ARG A 2 -1.72 8.81 -5.59
CA ARG A 2 -2.19 7.44 -5.86
C ARG A 2 -2.41 6.70 -4.55
N VAL A 3 -3.51 5.97 -4.47
CA VAL A 3 -3.80 5.08 -3.34
C VAL A 3 -3.75 3.65 -3.87
N VAL A 4 -2.93 2.82 -3.22
CA VAL A 4 -2.71 1.43 -3.63
C VAL A 4 -3.10 0.51 -2.48
N GLY A 5 -3.97 -0.46 -2.75
CA GLY A 5 -4.40 -1.40 -1.73
C GLY A 5 -5.47 -2.38 -2.23
N PRO A 6 -5.79 -3.43 -1.45
CA PRO A 6 -6.83 -4.37 -1.82
C PRO A 6 -8.21 -3.70 -1.81
N PRO A 7 -9.15 -4.14 -2.67
CA PRO A 7 -10.51 -3.59 -2.69
C PRO A 7 -11.21 -3.63 -1.33
N THR A 8 -10.92 -4.64 -0.51
CA THR A 8 -11.50 -4.82 0.84
C THR A 8 -11.04 -3.77 1.86
N LEU A 9 -9.93 -3.07 1.61
CA LEU A 9 -9.41 -2.00 2.48
C LEU A 9 -9.61 -0.61 1.85
N MET A 10 -10.18 -0.53 0.65
CA MET A 10 -10.40 0.75 -0.01
C MET A 10 -11.68 1.40 0.52
N PRO A 11 -11.63 2.64 1.04
CA PRO A 11 -12.83 3.36 1.44
C PRO A 11 -13.78 3.55 0.25
N THR A 12 -15.08 3.41 0.48
CA THR A 12 -16.08 3.67 -0.56
C THR A 12 -16.01 5.13 -1.01
N GLY A 13 -15.83 5.35 -2.31
CA GLY A 13 -15.78 6.69 -2.90
C GLY A 13 -14.49 7.46 -2.61
N VAL A 14 -13.38 6.77 -2.31
CA VAL A 14 -12.06 7.37 -2.09
C VAL A 14 -11.63 8.29 -3.24
N GLU A 15 -12.09 8.02 -4.46
CA GLU A 15 -11.83 8.81 -5.67
C GLU A 15 -12.32 10.26 -5.54
N ARG A 16 -13.33 10.51 -4.67
CA ARG A 16 -13.82 11.86 -4.36
C ARG A 16 -12.77 12.75 -3.70
N LEU A 17 -11.69 12.17 -3.18
CA LEU A 17 -10.52 12.90 -2.66
C LEU A 17 -9.56 13.36 -3.77
N GLY A 18 -9.87 13.13 -5.06
CA GLY A 18 -9.01 13.48 -6.18
C GLY A 18 -7.79 12.56 -6.32
N VAL A 19 -7.90 11.32 -5.83
CA VAL A 19 -6.84 10.31 -5.91
C VAL A 19 -7.12 9.29 -7.01
N GLU A 20 -6.07 8.72 -7.56
CA GLU A 20 -6.15 7.58 -8.48
C GLU A 20 -6.01 6.28 -7.68
N VAL A 21 -6.90 5.32 -7.92
CA VAL A 21 -6.94 4.05 -7.20
C VAL A 21 -6.25 2.95 -8.00
N PHE A 22 -5.35 2.22 -7.34
CA PHE A 22 -4.67 1.06 -7.90
C PHE A 22 -4.83 -0.14 -6.96
N HIS A 23 -4.95 -1.33 -7.57
CA HIS A 23 -4.96 -2.61 -6.86
C HIS A 23 -3.73 -3.47 -7.22
N ASP A 24 -2.80 -2.91 -7.97
CA ASP A 24 -1.54 -3.53 -8.35
C ASP A 24 -0.40 -2.59 -7.94
N MET A 25 0.55 -3.11 -7.16
CA MET A 25 1.67 -2.33 -6.64
C MET A 25 2.59 -1.82 -7.74
N LYS A 26 2.85 -2.61 -8.79
CA LYS A 26 3.77 -2.23 -9.86
C LYS A 26 3.23 -1.05 -10.64
N LYS A 27 1.94 -1.09 -10.99
CA LYS A 27 1.24 0.02 -11.66
C LYS A 27 1.14 1.24 -10.75
N GLY A 28 0.78 1.05 -9.48
CA GLY A 28 0.66 2.16 -8.53
C GLY A 28 1.98 2.90 -8.28
N LEU A 29 3.10 2.16 -8.27
CA LEU A 29 4.45 2.69 -8.04
C LEU A 29 5.10 3.31 -9.27
N GLU A 30 4.56 3.13 -10.48
CA GLU A 30 5.24 3.54 -11.72
C GLU A 30 5.61 5.03 -11.74
N GLY A 31 6.91 5.34 -11.68
CA GLY A 31 7.41 6.71 -11.74
C GLY A 31 7.03 7.61 -10.55
N VAL A 32 6.69 7.05 -9.39
CA VAL A 32 6.44 7.86 -8.18
C VAL A 32 7.73 8.37 -7.56
N ASP A 33 7.69 9.59 -7.04
CA ASP A 33 8.79 10.25 -6.31
C ASP A 33 8.81 9.89 -4.81
N ILE A 34 7.64 9.63 -4.22
CA ILE A 34 7.48 9.35 -2.79
C ILE A 34 6.53 8.17 -2.60
N VAL A 35 6.95 7.18 -1.82
CA VAL A 35 6.16 6.00 -1.43
C VAL A 35 5.82 6.12 0.05
N MET A 36 4.57 6.47 0.37
CA MET A 36 4.08 6.48 1.75
C MET A 36 3.44 5.13 2.08
N MET A 37 4.18 4.28 2.79
CA MET A 37 3.64 3.01 3.29
C MET A 37 2.82 3.26 4.55
N LEU A 38 1.66 2.59 4.64
CA LEU A 38 0.78 2.67 5.80
C LEU A 38 0.82 1.36 6.60
N ARG A 39 0.67 1.48 7.92
CA ARG A 39 0.57 0.32 8.81
C ARG A 39 -0.79 -0.36 8.61
N LEU A 40 -0.78 -1.68 8.43
CA LEU A 40 -2.00 -2.49 8.52
C LEU A 40 -2.49 -2.51 9.99
N GLN A 41 -3.62 -1.88 10.26
CA GLN A 41 -4.21 -1.74 11.61
C GLN A 41 -5.10 -2.93 11.95
N LEU A 42 -4.49 -4.11 12.13
CA LEU A 42 -5.19 -5.36 12.46
C LEU A 42 -6.08 -5.22 13.70
N GLU A 43 -5.64 -4.42 14.68
CA GLU A 43 -6.37 -4.17 15.91
C GLU A 43 -7.73 -3.48 15.72
N ARG A 44 -8.00 -2.89 14.54
CA ARG A 44 -9.26 -2.20 14.21
C ARG A 44 -10.17 -3.00 13.28
N MET A 45 -9.74 -4.17 12.84
CA MET A 45 -10.44 -4.95 11.84
C MET A 45 -11.43 -5.89 12.53
N ALA A 46 -12.69 -5.46 12.64
CA ALA A 46 -13.79 -6.34 13.07
C ALA A 46 -14.22 -7.23 11.89
N GLY A 47 -13.44 -8.28 11.61
CA GLY A 47 -13.65 -9.21 10.50
C GLY A 47 -12.38 -9.48 9.67
N SER A 48 -12.38 -10.53 8.84
CA SER A 48 -11.25 -10.88 7.97
C SER A 48 -11.27 -10.09 6.67
N TYR A 49 -10.84 -8.83 6.68
CA TYR A 49 -10.70 -8.06 5.42
C TYR A 49 -9.44 -8.46 4.62
N VAL A 50 -8.51 -9.20 5.23
CA VAL A 50 -7.35 -9.80 4.58
C VAL A 50 -7.25 -11.27 4.99
N PRO A 51 -6.93 -12.22 4.08
CA PRO A 51 -6.91 -13.64 4.42
C PRO A 51 -5.76 -14.02 5.36
N SER A 52 -4.59 -13.40 5.19
CA SER A 52 -3.46 -13.48 6.12
C SER A 52 -2.52 -12.29 5.98
N GLN A 53 -1.73 -12.01 7.02
CA GLN A 53 -0.66 -11.00 6.95
C GLN A 53 0.38 -11.35 5.89
N ARG A 54 0.72 -12.63 5.74
CA ARG A 54 1.70 -13.09 4.75
C ARG A 54 1.23 -12.84 3.32
N GLU A 55 -0.03 -13.12 3.04
CA GLU A 55 -0.62 -12.88 1.72
C GLU A 55 -0.74 -11.39 1.45
N TYR A 56 -1.13 -10.61 2.45
CA TYR A 56 -1.13 -9.15 2.34
C TYR A 56 0.27 -8.62 2.00
N PHE A 57 1.31 -9.04 2.72
CA PHE A 57 2.70 -8.65 2.43
C PHE A 57 3.13 -9.03 1.01
N HIS A 58 2.77 -10.25 0.57
CA HIS A 58 3.11 -10.73 -0.76
C HIS A 58 2.59 -9.78 -1.85
N PHE A 59 1.33 -9.35 -1.75
CA PHE A 59 0.70 -8.49 -2.76
C PHE A 59 0.98 -6.99 -2.56
N TYR A 60 0.93 -6.49 -1.32
CA TYR A 60 0.91 -5.06 -1.01
C TYR A 60 2.04 -4.59 -0.08
N GLY A 61 2.82 -5.51 0.48
CA GLY A 61 4.05 -5.17 1.19
C GLY A 61 5.11 -4.64 0.22
N LEU A 62 5.87 -3.63 0.64
CA LEU A 62 6.93 -3.04 -0.18
C LEU A 62 8.23 -3.85 -0.03
N ASP A 63 8.69 -4.42 -1.13
CA ASP A 63 9.99 -5.09 -1.27
C ASP A 63 10.82 -4.41 -2.38
N TYR A 64 12.08 -4.82 -2.54
CA TYR A 64 12.96 -4.25 -3.56
C TYR A 64 12.45 -4.46 -4.99
N SER A 65 11.76 -5.57 -5.28
CA SER A 65 11.22 -5.82 -6.62
C SER A 65 10.11 -4.85 -6.97
N LYS A 66 9.23 -4.55 -6.01
CA LYS A 66 8.14 -3.58 -6.20
C LYS A 66 8.69 -2.16 -6.22
N LEU A 67 9.61 -1.83 -5.31
CA LEU A 67 10.24 -0.51 -5.24
C LEU A 67 10.97 -0.14 -6.53
N ALA A 68 11.53 -1.12 -7.26
CA ALA A 68 12.19 -0.89 -8.54
C ALA A 68 11.27 -0.33 -9.65
N HIS A 69 9.95 -0.30 -9.45
CA HIS A 69 9.00 0.36 -10.35
C HIS A 69 8.84 1.86 -10.06
N ALA A 70 9.23 2.32 -8.87
CA ALA A 70 9.31 3.74 -8.56
C ALA A 70 10.51 4.39 -9.25
N LYS A 71 10.64 5.72 -9.12
CA LYS A 71 11.85 6.40 -9.61
C LYS A 71 13.09 5.89 -8.84
N PRO A 72 14.28 5.86 -9.47
CA PRO A 72 15.51 5.38 -8.81
C PRO A 72 15.87 6.13 -7.52
N ASP A 73 15.45 7.38 -7.40
CA ASP A 73 15.67 8.29 -6.27
C ASP A 73 14.42 8.46 -5.38
N ALA A 74 13.42 7.59 -5.53
CA ALA A 74 12.18 7.68 -4.77
C ALA A 74 12.42 7.54 -3.26
N LEU A 75 11.74 8.39 -2.47
CA LEU A 75 11.81 8.35 -1.02
C LEU A 75 10.73 7.42 -0.46
N VAL A 76 11.12 6.52 0.44
CA VAL A 76 10.20 5.68 1.19
C VAL A 76 9.91 6.31 2.55
N MET A 77 8.63 6.50 2.84
CA MET A 77 8.13 7.08 4.08
C MET A 77 7.15 6.12 4.77
N HIS A 78 7.05 6.21 6.10
CA HIS A 78 6.07 5.47 6.88
C HIS A 78 5.73 6.29 8.16
N PRO A 79 4.46 6.52 8.51
CA PRO A 79 4.06 7.39 9.62
C PRO A 79 4.37 6.77 11.00
N GLY A 80 4.57 5.45 11.05
CA GLY A 80 4.95 4.72 12.25
C GLY A 80 3.75 4.36 13.15
N PRO A 81 3.94 3.42 14.09
CA PRO A 81 5.04 2.45 14.15
C PRO A 81 5.00 1.47 12.97
N MET A 82 6.15 1.00 12.48
CA MET A 82 6.22 0.12 11.32
C MET A 82 6.15 -1.36 11.73
N ASN A 83 5.29 -2.14 11.08
CA ASN A 83 5.32 -3.59 11.18
C ASN A 83 6.43 -4.08 10.22
N ARG A 84 7.57 -4.56 10.74
CA ARG A 84 8.64 -5.13 9.91
C ARG A 84 8.30 -6.59 9.56
N GLY A 85 8.40 -6.94 8.27
CA GLY A 85 8.11 -8.30 7.79
C GLY A 85 6.61 -8.62 7.66
N VAL A 86 5.77 -7.59 7.68
CA VAL A 86 4.33 -7.60 7.38
C VAL A 86 4.07 -6.71 6.18
#